data_AF-J3NT12-F1
#
_entry.id   AF-J3NT12-F1
#
_cell.length_a   1.000
_cell.length_b   1.000
_cell.length_c   1.000
_cell.angle_alpha   90.00
_cell.angle_beta   90.00
_cell.angle_gamma   90.00
#
_symmetry.space_group_name_H-M   'P 1'
#
loop_
_entity.id
_entity.type
_entity.pdbx_description
1 polymer ?
#
loop_
_entity_poly.entity_id
_entity_poly.type
_entity_poly.pdbx_seq_one_letter_code
_entity_poly.pdbx_strand_id
1 'polypeptide(L)'
;MRFSALTTIFASSAVLAATIPGTAPAAHELEARQRDDGPCNTPGTYRCWIDFDSFDIIQVCAANGQWATSAKCGLAHGCCSESTDGNRAWCRC
;
A
#
# COMPACT_ATOMS: atom_id res chain seq x y z
N MET A 1 36.73 34.30 -62.36
CA MET A 1 35.75 35.32 -61.93
C MET A 1 34.35 34.69 -62.02
N ARG A 2 33.51 34.91 -60.98
CA ARG A 2 32.06 34.59 -60.86
C ARG A 2 31.71 33.13 -60.53
N PHE A 3 31.47 32.77 -59.27
CA PHE A 3 30.25 32.91 -58.44
C PHE A 3 29.02 32.17 -59.00
N SER A 4 28.61 31.11 -58.31
CA SER A 4 27.19 30.86 -58.02
C SER A 4 27.04 29.92 -56.82
N ALA A 5 26.44 30.47 -55.77
CA ALA A 5 26.06 29.82 -54.53
C ALA A 5 24.81 28.95 -54.73
N LEU A 6 24.73 27.83 -54.01
CA LEU A 6 23.45 27.24 -53.62
C LEU A 6 23.65 26.49 -52.30
N THR A 7 23.52 27.25 -51.22
CA THR A 7 23.35 26.77 -49.85
C THR A 7 21.91 26.29 -49.68
N THR A 8 21.68 24.98 -49.66
CA THR A 8 20.44 24.40 -49.15
C THR A 8 20.64 23.93 -47.72
N ILE A 9 19.86 24.55 -46.85
CA ILE A 9 19.89 24.54 -45.39
C ILE A 9 19.57 23.13 -44.86
N PHE A 10 20.44 22.60 -44.00
CA PHE A 10 20.15 21.45 -43.15
C PHE A 10 18.99 21.83 -42.21
N ALA A 11 17.81 21.26 -42.45
CA ALA A 11 16.73 21.30 -41.48
C ALA A 11 17.07 20.33 -40.34
N SER A 12 17.76 20.84 -39.31
CA SER A 12 18.01 20.11 -38.07
C SER A 12 16.71 19.94 -37.30
N SER A 13 15.99 18.84 -37.56
CA SER A 13 14.90 18.40 -36.71
C SER A 13 15.49 17.91 -35.39
N ALA A 14 15.58 18.80 -34.40
CA ALA A 14 15.86 18.42 -33.03
C ALA A 14 14.66 17.63 -32.50
N VAL A 15 14.73 16.31 -32.59
CA VAL A 15 13.76 15.42 -31.94
C VAL A 15 14.11 15.43 -30.45
N LEU A 16 13.36 16.20 -29.66
CA LEU A 16 13.42 16.15 -28.21
C LEU A 16 12.97 14.76 -27.76
N ALA A 17 13.92 13.89 -27.46
CA ALA A 17 13.69 12.64 -26.77
C ALA A 17 13.27 12.97 -25.32
N ALA A 18 11.97 13.01 -25.06
CA ALA A 18 11.44 13.03 -23.71
C ALA A 18 11.60 11.62 -23.12
N THR A 19 12.70 11.40 -22.40
CA THR A 19 12.88 10.23 -21.54
C THR A 19 11.86 10.32 -20.41
N ILE A 20 10.73 9.64 -20.55
CA ILE A 20 9.78 9.44 -19.44
C ILE A 20 10.39 8.33 -18.59
N PRO A 21 10.89 8.60 -17.36
CA PRO A 21 11.12 7.53 -16.41
C PRO A 21 9.74 6.90 -16.13
N GLY A 22 9.51 5.74 -16.75
CA GLY A 22 8.36 4.89 -16.48
C GLY A 22 8.33 4.60 -14.99
N THR A 23 7.39 5.26 -14.33
CA THR A 23 7.00 5.05 -12.95
C THR A 23 6.73 3.56 -12.74
N ALA A 24 7.46 2.98 -11.79
CA ALA A 24 7.18 1.64 -11.27
C ALA A 24 5.68 1.57 -10.89
N PRO A 25 5.03 0.42 -11.14
CA PRO A 25 3.59 0.31 -11.03
C PRO A 25 3.15 0.71 -9.62
N ALA A 26 2.05 1.45 -9.56
CA ALA A 26 1.30 1.70 -8.35
C ALA A 26 1.14 0.38 -7.60
N ALA A 27 1.92 0.19 -6.54
CA ALA A 27 1.58 -0.73 -5.49
C ALA A 27 0.28 -0.18 -4.90
N HIS A 28 -0.81 -0.78 -5.36
CA HIS A 28 -2.18 -0.58 -4.94
C HIS A 28 -2.25 0.02 -3.52
N GLU A 29 -2.57 1.31 -3.46
CA GLU A 29 -2.98 2.03 -2.26
C GLU A 29 -4.34 1.48 -1.82
N LEU A 30 -4.31 0.23 -1.34
CA LEU A 30 -5.32 -0.38 -0.48
C LEU A 30 -4.96 -0.03 0.96
N GLU A 31 -4.59 1.22 1.22
CA GLU A 31 -4.69 1.76 2.57
C GLU A 31 -6.18 1.98 2.80
N ALA A 32 -6.78 0.88 3.23
CA ALA A 32 -8.16 0.76 3.66
C ALA A 32 -8.57 2.03 4.41
N ARG A 33 -9.83 2.41 4.27
CA ARG A 33 -10.49 3.17 5.32
C ARG A 33 -10.24 2.41 6.61
N GLN A 34 -9.24 2.80 7.37
CA GLN A 34 -8.86 2.17 8.62
C GLN A 34 -9.46 3.08 9.68
N ARG A 35 -10.20 2.51 10.62
CA ARG A 35 -10.53 3.28 11.82
C ARG A 35 -9.18 3.62 12.42
N ASP A 36 -9.03 4.86 12.84
CA ASP A 36 -7.89 5.23 13.66
C ASP A 36 -8.05 4.46 14.98
N ASP A 37 -7.57 3.22 14.99
CA ASP A 37 -7.75 2.29 16.11
C ASP A 37 -6.69 2.54 17.21
N GLY A 38 -6.13 3.75 17.22
CA GLY A 38 -5.00 4.19 18.02
C GLY A 38 -3.66 3.54 17.63
N PRO A 39 -2.54 4.09 18.11
CA PRO A 39 -1.24 3.46 17.95
C PRO A 39 -1.11 2.19 18.81
N CYS A 40 -0.17 1.33 18.42
CA CYS A 40 0.21 0.14 19.17
C CYS A 40 1.66 0.23 19.65
N ASN A 41 1.93 -0.23 20.88
CA ASN A 41 3.23 -0.03 21.53
C ASN A 41 4.22 -1.18 21.30
N THR A 42 3.75 -2.35 20.88
CA THR A 42 4.56 -3.56 20.80
C THR A 42 4.37 -4.23 19.44
N PRO A 43 5.29 -4.00 18.49
CA PRO A 43 5.26 -4.65 17.19
C PRO A 43 5.18 -6.18 17.30
N GLY A 44 4.41 -6.79 16.41
CA GLY A 44 4.18 -8.23 16.40
C GLY A 44 3.14 -8.73 17.41
N THR A 45 2.54 -7.85 18.21
CA THR A 45 1.36 -8.21 19.00
C THR A 45 0.11 -8.28 18.12
N TYR A 46 -0.82 -9.13 18.50
CA TYR A 46 -2.08 -9.37 17.83
C TYR A 46 -3.23 -8.97 18.73
N ARG A 47 -4.33 -8.56 18.10
CA ARG A 47 -5.60 -8.39 18.80
C ARG A 47 -6.79 -8.79 17.93
N CYS A 48 -7.90 -9.09 18.58
CA CYS A 48 -9.21 -9.18 17.96
C CYS A 48 -9.85 -7.81 17.85
N TRP A 49 -10.43 -7.53 16.70
CA TRP A 49 -11.13 -6.28 16.43
C TRP A 49 -12.32 -6.51 15.50
N ILE A 50 -13.20 -5.52 15.41
CA ILE A 50 -14.34 -5.55 14.48
C ILE A 50 -14.13 -4.47 13.44
N ASP A 51 -14.10 -4.86 12.16
CA ASP A 51 -13.95 -3.90 11.07
C ASP A 51 -15.24 -3.11 10.79
N PHE A 52 -15.20 -2.16 9.85
CA PHE A 52 -16.35 -1.33 9.53
C PHE A 52 -17.56 -2.12 8.99
N ASP A 53 -17.31 -3.28 8.39
CA ASP A 53 -18.31 -4.16 7.82
C ASP A 53 -18.80 -5.20 8.84
N SER A 54 -18.48 -5.01 10.13
CA SER A 54 -18.86 -5.90 11.24
C SER A 54 -18.26 -7.32 11.15
N PHE A 55 -17.13 -7.48 10.46
CA PHE A 55 -16.36 -8.72 10.51
C PHE A 55 -15.47 -8.74 11.74
N ASP A 56 -15.45 -9.88 12.43
CA ASP A 56 -14.37 -10.20 13.36
C ASP A 56 -13.07 -10.35 12.56
N ILE A 57 -12.07 -9.57 12.92
CA ILE A 57 -10.76 -9.55 12.28
C ILE A 57 -9.65 -9.74 13.33
N ILE A 58 -8.52 -10.25 12.86
CA ILE A 58 -7.26 -10.24 13.59
C ILE A 58 -6.46 -9.07 13.06
N GLN A 59 -6.03 -8.19 13.96
CA GLN A 59 -5.05 -7.16 13.66
C GLN A 59 -3.69 -7.53 14.24
N VAL A 60 -2.63 -7.10 13.59
CA VAL A 60 -1.25 -7.18 14.05
C VAL A 60 -0.67 -5.78 14.18
N CYS A 61 0.08 -5.53 15.25
CA CYS A 61 0.83 -4.30 15.41
C CYS A 61 2.03 -4.33 14.46
N ALA A 62 1.98 -3.52 13.41
CA ALA A 62 3.06 -3.41 12.45
C ALA A 62 4.27 -2.66 13.06
N ALA A 63 5.43 -2.75 12.39
CA ALA A 63 6.68 -2.14 12.85
C ALA A 63 6.61 -0.60 12.94
N ASN A 64 5.66 0.03 12.25
CA ASN A 64 5.40 1.47 12.31
C ASN A 64 4.51 1.88 13.50
N GLY A 65 4.16 0.95 14.41
CA GLY A 65 3.31 1.23 15.56
C GLY A 65 1.84 1.47 15.19
N GLN A 66 1.40 1.01 14.01
CA GLN A 66 0.01 1.04 13.58
C GLN A 66 -0.57 -0.37 13.54
N TRP A 67 -1.85 -0.49 13.86
CA TRP A 67 -2.58 -1.74 13.66
C TRP A 67 -2.77 -1.98 12.16
N ALA A 68 -2.52 -3.20 11.72
CA ALA A 68 -2.80 -3.64 10.36
C ALA A 68 -3.66 -4.90 10.41
N THR A 69 -4.60 -5.03 9.47
CA THR A 69 -5.41 -6.25 9.40
C THR A 69 -4.54 -7.41 8.93
N SER A 70 -4.50 -8.48 9.73
CA SER A 70 -3.78 -9.72 9.43
C SER A 70 -4.70 -10.79 8.83
N ALA A 71 -5.93 -10.93 9.34
CA ALA A 71 -6.91 -11.89 8.84
C ALA A 71 -8.36 -11.44 9.11
N LYS A 72 -9.30 -11.91 8.29
CA LYS A 72 -10.75 -11.79 8.52
C LYS A 72 -11.30 -13.14 8.97
N CYS A 73 -11.90 -13.22 10.14
CA CYS A 73 -12.45 -14.44 10.71
C CYS A 73 -13.91 -14.70 10.32
N GLY A 74 -14.67 -13.67 9.97
CA GLY A 74 -16.05 -13.80 9.47
C GLY A 74 -17.01 -12.77 10.05
N LEU A 75 -18.26 -12.81 9.61
CA LEU A 75 -19.33 -11.87 10.02
C LEU A 75 -19.87 -12.09 11.43
N ALA A 76 -19.54 -13.21 12.07
CA ALA A 76 -20.09 -13.55 13.37
C ALA A 76 -19.18 -13.04 14.50
N HIS A 77 -19.79 -12.33 15.46
CA HIS A 77 -19.11 -11.93 16.69
C HIS A 77 -18.61 -13.17 17.46
N GLY A 78 -17.36 -13.11 17.92
CA GLY A 78 -16.73 -14.18 18.70
C GLY A 78 -15.98 -15.21 17.86
N CYS A 79 -15.89 -15.02 16.54
CA CYS A 79 -15.07 -15.78 15.62
C CYS A 79 -13.57 -15.56 15.85
N CYS A 80 -13.18 -14.40 16.40
CA CYS A 80 -11.79 -14.14 16.78
C CYS A 80 -11.51 -14.55 18.22
N SER A 81 -10.31 -15.09 18.47
CA SER A 81 -9.77 -15.31 19.82
C SER A 81 -8.31 -14.91 19.89
N GLU A 82 -7.94 -14.24 20.97
CA GLU A 82 -6.58 -13.77 21.22
C GLU A 82 -6.02 -14.42 22.49
N SER A 83 -4.71 -14.61 22.49
CA SER A 83 -3.96 -15.10 23.65
C SER A 83 -3.76 -13.97 24.66
N THR A 84 -3.75 -14.28 25.97
CA THR A 84 -3.66 -13.28 27.03
C THR A 84 -2.36 -12.46 27.00
N ASP A 85 -1.29 -13.02 26.44
CA ASP A 85 0.00 -12.37 26.22
C ASP A 85 0.05 -11.52 24.94
N GLY A 86 -1.02 -11.51 24.14
CA GLY A 86 -1.12 -10.72 22.90
C GLY A 86 -0.20 -11.19 21.78
N ASN A 87 0.52 -12.31 21.91
CA ASN A 87 1.48 -12.76 20.88
C ASN A 87 0.84 -13.61 19.78
N ARG A 88 -0.44 -13.98 19.94
CA ARG A 88 -1.17 -14.81 19.00
C ARG A 88 -2.65 -14.47 19.02
N ALA A 89 -3.27 -14.57 17.85
CA ALA A 89 -4.72 -14.63 17.70
C ALA A 89 -5.07 -15.63 16.60
N TRP A 90 -6.28 -16.19 16.64
CA TRP A 90 -6.76 -17.16 15.67
C TRP A 90 -8.27 -17.03 15.47
N CYS A 91 -8.73 -17.51 14.32
CA CYS A 91 -10.15 -17.65 14.03
C CYS A 91 -10.65 -19.02 14.52
N ARG A 92 -11.87 -19.08 15.07
CA ARG A 92 -12.44 -20.29 15.69
C ARG A 92 -13.89 -20.62 15.29
N CYS A 93 -14.39 -20.02 14.22
CA CYS A 93 -15.59 -20.48 13.53
C CYS A 93 -15.20 -21.42 12.36
#